data_AF-A0A7C3GBY6-F1
#
_entry.id   AF-A0A7C3GBY6-F1
#
_cell.length_a   1.000
_cell.length_b   1.000
_cell.length_c   1.000
_cell.angle_alpha   90.00
_cell.angle_beta   90.00
_cell.angle_gamma   90.00
#
_symmetry.space_group_name_H-M   'P 1'
#
loop_
_entity.id
_entity.type
_entity.pdbx_description
1 polymer ?
#
loop_
_entity_poly.entity_id
_entity_poly.type
_entity_poly.pdbx_seq_one_letter_code
_entity_poly.pdbx_strand_id
1 'polypeptide(L)'
;MSILNINFRKLIIIFVGVLLLFSGLGVQKAFTYPSQIEEEVVLLDYQHRGEFDYVAHLKGSYLNDDITLEESPFSTTQTADIPESPQSKPKYPLEHVETIDMKYTYSLVPDQEIEKPTSTRIEITAAIVKTATEQEIITLLPVTGLTGDFTVKFTLIGEELAEATSVVITADTYTTVVPVDGGPFFESYSQTMTISTRGQLIEMSSPLSTSKRAALGEYSYEQTGEFDYSVQLKPDSPFGAIELTPPSVSVPEPLQVLSSMTVKPGEPLFYKLFEDMDMTFSYQLESDSLLRQVSEDVSLTAVLENPGVWRKEFPLVPDTSKAGDFVVPFSLSQEDLNYYNNVYKVIEREIGMTSSHNLTILADVYVQAESDHGTIAELFSQTLSTTLEGDTLTWKEGVLVQSQGGNIRTSRMIPNPGKIMGLPVGWARGLSILLTVMLLLLLSYLIVLYIWYRPEEASPLEKEILRASKKHKDVIVDVKELPTSDASGSIIQLSSLDQLVKTADDLLKPVLHGIESGIHTYCVVDGSVRYQYVCDFSV
;
A
#
# COMPACT_ATOMS: atom_id res chain seq x y z
N MET A 1 37.62 -15.11 73.18
CA MET A 1 36.50 -14.65 72.32
C MET A 1 35.75 -15.87 71.75
N SER A 2 35.24 -16.75 72.62
CA SER A 2 34.63 -18.03 72.23
C SER A 2 33.41 -18.34 73.10
N ILE A 3 32.32 -17.60 72.87
CA ILE A 3 30.99 -17.96 73.39
C ILE A 3 29.97 -17.67 72.28
N LEU A 4 30.21 -18.21 71.09
CA LEU A 4 29.18 -18.26 70.05
C LEU A 4 28.43 -19.57 70.22
N ASN A 5 27.21 -19.49 70.77
CA ASN A 5 26.32 -20.61 71.04
C ASN A 5 26.28 -21.57 69.82
N ILE A 6 26.35 -22.88 70.05
CA ILE A 6 26.29 -23.92 69.00
C ILE A 6 25.07 -23.70 68.08
N ASN A 7 23.95 -23.25 68.66
CA ASN A 7 22.74 -22.93 67.90
C ASN A 7 22.94 -21.73 66.94
N PHE A 8 23.75 -20.75 67.34
CA PHE A 8 24.07 -19.59 66.50
C PHE A 8 24.98 -19.96 65.33
N ARG A 9 25.94 -20.88 65.52
CA ARG A 9 26.78 -21.40 64.41
C ARG A 9 25.95 -22.14 63.36
N LYS A 10 24.98 -22.97 63.80
CA LYS A 10 24.02 -23.64 62.90
C LYS A 10 23.18 -22.62 62.13
N LEU A 11 22.69 -21.57 62.81
CA LEU A 11 21.92 -20.49 62.17
C LEU A 11 22.72 -19.79 61.07
N ILE A 12 24.02 -19.49 61.29
CA ILE A 12 24.88 -18.86 60.29
C ILE A 12 25.04 -19.76 59.05
N ILE A 13 25.28 -21.05 59.23
CA ILE A 13 25.44 -21.98 58.10
C ILE A 13 24.15 -22.05 57.27
N ILE A 14 22.99 -22.13 57.93
CA ILE A 14 21.67 -22.13 57.26
C ILE A 14 21.48 -20.81 56.50
N PHE A 15 21.80 -19.68 57.12
CA PHE A 15 21.67 -18.36 56.50
C PHE A 15 22.56 -18.21 55.25
N VAL A 16 23.83 -18.61 55.32
CA VAL A 16 24.73 -18.61 54.15
C VAL A 16 24.23 -19.58 53.06
N GLY A 17 23.70 -20.74 53.44
CA GLY A 17 23.07 -21.68 52.51
C GLY A 17 21.87 -21.08 51.77
N VAL A 18 21.00 -20.35 52.47
CA VAL A 18 19.86 -19.64 51.86
C VAL A 18 20.34 -18.54 50.92
N LEU A 19 21.34 -17.74 51.31
CA LEU A 19 21.93 -16.72 50.42
C LEU A 19 22.51 -17.33 49.15
N LEU A 20 23.13 -18.50 49.26
CA LEU A 20 23.69 -19.23 48.12
C LEU A 20 22.60 -19.72 47.16
N LEU A 21 21.45 -20.16 47.67
CA LEU A 21 20.29 -20.49 46.83
C LEU A 21 19.76 -19.27 46.07
N PHE A 22 19.61 -18.12 46.75
CA PHE A 22 19.19 -16.87 46.08
C PHE A 22 20.22 -16.41 45.04
N SER A 23 21.52 -16.55 45.32
CA SER A 23 22.60 -16.28 44.37
C SER A 23 22.49 -17.18 43.13
N GLY A 24 22.25 -18.48 43.33
CA GLY A 24 22.06 -19.43 42.23
C GLY A 24 20.86 -19.08 41.34
N LEU A 25 19.73 -18.68 41.93
CA LEU A 25 18.58 -18.18 41.17
C LEU A 25 18.91 -16.89 40.40
N GLY A 26 19.74 -16.02 40.98
CA GLY A 26 20.24 -14.82 40.31
C GLY A 26 21.10 -15.14 39.09
N VAL A 27 22.01 -16.12 39.20
CA VAL A 27 22.79 -16.64 38.05
C VAL A 27 21.86 -17.18 36.98
N GLN A 28 20.93 -18.06 37.35
CA GLN A 28 19.98 -18.65 36.40
C GLN A 28 19.22 -17.57 35.62
N LYS A 29 18.65 -16.57 36.32
CA LYS A 29 17.99 -15.44 35.66
C LYS A 29 18.94 -14.66 34.75
N ALA A 30 20.15 -14.32 35.22
CA ALA A 30 21.11 -13.56 34.42
C ALA A 30 21.55 -14.29 33.13
N PHE A 31 21.56 -15.63 33.13
CA PHE A 31 21.86 -16.45 31.96
C PHE A 31 20.66 -16.65 31.03
N THR A 32 19.42 -16.59 31.53
CA THR A 32 18.22 -16.65 30.68
C THR A 32 18.01 -15.40 29.81
N TYR A 33 18.58 -14.25 30.18
CA TYR A 33 18.55 -13.06 29.33
C TYR A 33 19.61 -13.17 28.24
N PRO A 34 19.27 -13.06 26.94
CA PRO A 34 20.25 -13.15 25.86
C PRO A 34 21.25 -11.98 25.95
N SER A 35 22.53 -12.24 25.66
CA SER A 35 23.58 -11.21 25.69
C SER A 35 23.63 -10.37 24.43
N GLN A 36 23.03 -10.85 23.35
CA GLN A 36 22.90 -10.16 22.07
C GLN A 36 21.43 -10.20 21.67
N ILE A 37 20.95 -9.10 21.12
CA ILE A 37 19.62 -9.01 20.52
C ILE A 37 19.81 -8.72 19.05
N GLU A 38 18.96 -9.34 18.25
CA GLU A 38 18.83 -9.04 16.84
C GLU A 38 18.12 -7.68 16.70
N GLU A 39 18.86 -6.67 16.26
CA GLU A 39 18.30 -5.38 15.92
C GLU A 39 18.17 -5.28 14.41
N GLU A 40 16.95 -5.06 13.94
CA GLU A 40 16.68 -4.72 12.56
C GLU A 40 17.12 -3.27 12.31
N VAL A 41 18.13 -3.10 11.47
CA VAL A 41 18.59 -1.78 11.03
C VAL A 41 18.19 -1.62 9.57
N VAL A 42 17.56 -0.48 9.25
CA VAL A 42 17.26 -0.08 7.88
C VAL A 42 18.58 0.24 7.18
N LEU A 43 18.88 -0.50 6.12
CA LEU A 43 20.07 -0.27 5.28
C LEU A 43 19.78 0.64 4.09
N LEU A 44 18.54 0.60 3.60
CA LEU A 44 18.08 1.35 2.44
C LEU A 44 16.63 1.77 2.70
N ASP A 45 16.37 3.07 2.60
CA ASP A 45 15.02 3.62 2.54
C ASP A 45 14.76 4.18 1.13
N TYR A 46 13.62 3.84 0.56
CA TYR A 46 13.21 4.30 -0.76
C TYR A 46 11.71 4.55 -0.82
N GLN A 47 11.30 5.40 -1.76
CA GLN A 47 9.92 5.82 -1.93
C GLN A 47 9.56 5.86 -3.41
N HIS A 48 8.51 5.12 -3.75
CA HIS A 48 7.80 5.26 -5.02
C HIS A 48 6.87 6.46 -4.92
N ARG A 49 6.85 7.30 -5.96
CA ARG A 49 5.91 8.40 -6.11
C ARG A 49 5.31 8.38 -7.50
N GLY A 50 3.99 8.29 -7.57
CA GLY A 50 3.23 8.41 -8.81
C GLY A 50 2.31 9.62 -8.76
N GLU A 51 2.13 10.26 -9.91
CA GLU A 51 1.29 11.45 -10.07
C GLU A 51 0.53 11.39 -11.40
N PHE A 52 -0.79 11.48 -11.32
CA PHE A 52 -1.66 11.67 -12.48
C PHE A 52 -1.94 13.17 -12.65
N ASP A 53 -1.84 13.65 -13.88
CA ASP A 53 -2.33 14.97 -14.28
C ASP A 53 -3.18 14.81 -15.54
N TYR A 54 -4.15 15.70 -15.73
CA TYR A 54 -5.00 15.67 -16.92
C TYR A 54 -5.53 17.06 -17.29
N VAL A 55 -5.75 17.24 -18.60
CA VAL A 55 -6.45 18.38 -19.18
C VAL A 55 -7.56 17.82 -20.04
N ALA A 56 -8.81 18.10 -19.67
CA ALA A 56 -9.97 17.69 -20.46
C ALA A 56 -10.42 18.85 -21.34
N HIS A 57 -10.64 18.55 -22.62
CA HIS A 57 -11.10 19.52 -23.60
C HIS A 57 -12.60 19.33 -23.83
N LEU A 58 -13.34 20.43 -23.69
CA LEU A 58 -14.78 20.45 -23.89
C LEU A 58 -15.16 21.17 -25.18
N LYS A 59 -16.16 20.60 -25.88
CA LYS A 59 -16.86 21.23 -26.99
C LYS A 59 -17.46 22.56 -26.53
N GLY A 60 -17.34 23.59 -27.38
CA GLY A 60 -17.92 24.90 -27.13
C GLY A 60 -19.42 24.81 -26.78
N SER A 61 -19.83 25.44 -25.68
CA SER A 61 -21.20 25.36 -25.15
C SER A 61 -21.61 26.67 -24.49
N TYR A 62 -22.89 27.05 -24.65
CA TYR A 62 -23.50 28.22 -24.01
C TYR A 62 -23.49 28.17 -22.47
N LEU A 63 -23.16 27.02 -21.87
CA LEU A 63 -22.96 26.86 -20.42
C LEU A 63 -21.68 27.52 -19.91
N ASN A 64 -20.69 27.73 -20.79
CA ASN A 64 -19.32 28.02 -20.42
C ASN A 64 -18.89 29.47 -20.72
N ASP A 65 -19.69 30.21 -21.50
CA ASP A 65 -19.41 31.62 -21.76
C ASP A 65 -19.90 32.47 -20.57
N ASP A 66 -18.97 33.20 -19.95
CA ASP A 66 -19.29 34.25 -18.97
C ASP A 66 -19.86 35.43 -19.75
N ILE A 67 -21.16 35.37 -20.04
CA ILE A 67 -21.86 36.45 -20.75
C ILE A 67 -21.91 37.65 -19.80
N THR A 68 -20.89 38.50 -19.84
CA THR A 68 -21.02 39.88 -19.37
C THR A 68 -22.08 40.52 -20.24
N LEU A 69 -23.26 40.76 -19.65
CA LEU A 69 -24.32 41.58 -20.22
C LEU A 69 -23.88 43.05 -20.28
N GLU A 70 -22.75 43.35 -20.90
CA GLU A 70 -22.40 44.73 -21.25
C GLU A 70 -22.97 45.06 -22.63
N GLU A 71 -24.05 45.84 -22.57
CA GLU A 71 -24.62 46.68 -23.62
C GLU A 71 -24.99 45.97 -24.93
N SER A 72 -26.18 45.37 -24.90
CA SER A 72 -27.02 45.10 -26.07
C SER A 72 -27.13 46.35 -26.98
N PRO A 73 -26.73 46.28 -28.26
CA PRO A 73 -26.97 47.35 -29.22
C PRO A 73 -28.23 47.04 -30.04
N PHE A 74 -29.38 46.78 -29.41
CA PHE A 74 -30.63 46.70 -30.16
C PHE A 74 -31.78 47.41 -29.45
N SER A 75 -31.81 48.72 -29.64
CA SER A 75 -33.06 49.47 -29.69
C SER A 75 -33.10 50.21 -31.01
N THR A 76 -33.91 49.73 -31.96
CA THR A 76 -34.90 50.51 -32.75
C THR A 76 -35.33 49.71 -33.99
N THR A 77 -36.54 49.18 -33.91
CA THR A 77 -37.56 49.10 -34.98
C THR A 77 -37.11 48.74 -36.41
N GLN A 78 -37.15 47.44 -36.75
CA GLN A 78 -37.58 47.04 -38.09
C GLN A 78 -38.28 45.67 -38.07
N THR A 79 -39.54 45.72 -38.50
CA THR A 79 -40.48 44.70 -38.99
C THR A 79 -40.22 43.22 -38.68
N ALA A 80 -41.25 42.64 -38.06
CA ALA A 80 -41.42 41.25 -37.69
C ALA A 80 -41.24 40.22 -38.82
N ASP A 81 -40.74 39.06 -38.37
CA ASP A 81 -40.99 37.70 -38.84
C ASP A 81 -40.37 37.21 -40.15
N ILE A 82 -39.19 36.57 -40.05
CA ILE A 82 -39.01 35.16 -40.46
C ILE A 82 -38.04 34.50 -39.46
N PRO A 83 -38.40 33.40 -38.79
CA PRO A 83 -37.43 32.62 -38.00
C PRO A 83 -36.38 32.03 -38.95
N GLU A 84 -35.09 32.12 -38.61
CA GLU A 84 -34.03 31.43 -39.34
C GLU A 84 -34.41 29.96 -39.54
N SER A 85 -34.66 29.63 -40.80
CA SER A 85 -35.03 28.29 -41.24
C SER A 85 -33.88 27.34 -40.87
N PRO A 86 -34.15 26.17 -40.27
CA PRO A 86 -33.11 25.15 -40.11
C PRO A 86 -32.49 24.91 -41.48
N GLN A 87 -31.15 25.01 -41.60
CA GLN A 87 -30.41 24.83 -42.86
C GLN A 87 -31.00 23.65 -43.64
N SER A 88 -31.90 23.96 -44.57
CA SER A 88 -32.73 22.95 -45.20
C SER A 88 -31.84 22.25 -46.20
N LYS A 89 -31.59 20.95 -46.00
CA LYS A 89 -30.86 20.13 -46.97
C LYS A 89 -31.49 20.35 -48.35
N PRO A 90 -30.78 20.98 -49.30
CA PRO A 90 -31.36 21.31 -50.59
C PRO A 90 -31.75 20.00 -51.29
N LYS A 91 -32.95 20.00 -51.87
CA LYS A 91 -33.53 18.85 -52.55
C LYS A 91 -33.66 19.15 -54.03
N TYR A 92 -33.15 18.26 -54.88
CA TYR A 92 -33.19 18.44 -56.33
C TYR A 92 -33.96 17.29 -56.98
N PRO A 93 -34.88 17.54 -57.94
CA PRO A 93 -35.57 16.48 -58.66
C PRO A 93 -34.61 15.78 -59.63
N LEU A 94 -34.28 14.52 -59.33
CA LEU A 94 -33.30 13.68 -60.04
C LEU A 94 -33.60 13.54 -61.53
N GLU A 95 -34.88 13.47 -61.92
CA GLU A 95 -35.28 13.33 -63.33
C GLU A 95 -34.82 14.50 -64.21
N HIS A 96 -34.66 15.68 -63.60
CA HIS A 96 -34.27 16.92 -64.26
C HIS A 96 -32.80 17.27 -64.07
N VAL A 97 -32.02 16.49 -63.31
CA VAL A 97 -30.57 16.74 -63.16
C VAL A 97 -29.84 16.19 -64.39
N GLU A 98 -29.09 17.05 -65.07
CA GLU A 98 -28.21 16.67 -66.20
C GLU A 98 -26.83 16.29 -65.68
N THR A 99 -26.17 17.24 -65.01
CA THR A 99 -24.86 17.05 -64.38
C THR A 99 -24.80 17.76 -63.03
N ILE A 100 -23.91 17.29 -62.17
CA ILE A 100 -23.55 17.96 -60.92
C ILE A 100 -22.06 18.27 -61.01
N ASP A 101 -21.74 19.55 -61.21
CA ASP A 101 -20.36 20.02 -61.23
C ASP A 101 -19.90 20.24 -59.80
N MET A 102 -18.89 19.49 -59.40
CA MET A 102 -18.34 19.48 -58.06
C MET A 102 -16.99 20.18 -58.07
N LYS A 103 -16.68 20.84 -56.96
CA LYS A 103 -15.40 21.45 -56.67
C LYS A 103 -14.95 20.98 -55.28
N TYR A 104 -13.68 20.64 -55.16
CA TYR A 104 -13.06 20.34 -53.86
C TYR A 104 -11.87 21.27 -53.66
N THR A 105 -11.86 21.97 -52.53
CA THR A 105 -10.79 22.88 -52.11
C THR A 105 -10.10 22.32 -50.88
N TYR A 106 -8.78 22.26 -50.91
CA TYR A 106 -7.96 21.81 -49.78
C TYR A 106 -6.98 22.91 -49.39
N SER A 107 -6.84 23.12 -48.08
CA SER A 107 -5.84 24.03 -47.49
C SER A 107 -5.15 23.36 -46.31
N LEU A 108 -3.85 23.57 -46.19
CA LEU A 108 -3.05 23.14 -45.04
C LEU A 108 -2.40 24.38 -44.41
N VAL A 109 -2.82 24.70 -43.19
CA VAL A 109 -2.34 25.86 -42.43
C VAL A 109 -1.50 25.37 -41.27
N PRO A 110 -0.16 25.46 -41.34
CA PRO A 110 0.71 25.09 -40.24
C PRO A 110 0.79 26.22 -39.20
N ASP A 111 0.91 25.87 -37.92
CA ASP A 111 1.07 26.86 -36.84
C ASP A 111 2.50 27.43 -36.77
N GLN A 112 3.45 26.75 -37.41
CA GLN A 112 4.85 27.14 -37.51
C GLN A 112 5.27 27.25 -38.98
N GLU A 113 6.32 28.03 -39.27
CA GLU A 113 6.84 28.15 -40.64
C GLU A 113 7.37 26.80 -41.14
N ILE A 114 6.76 26.29 -42.22
CA ILE A 114 7.26 25.15 -42.99
C ILE A 114 7.86 25.65 -44.31
N GLU A 115 8.88 24.95 -44.83
CA GLU A 115 9.21 25.12 -46.24
C GLU A 115 8.00 24.68 -47.08
N LYS A 116 7.65 25.46 -48.12
CA LYS A 116 6.41 25.26 -48.88
C LYS A 116 6.16 23.77 -49.17
N PRO A 117 4.95 23.26 -48.90
CA PRO A 117 4.64 21.83 -49.04
C PRO A 117 5.05 21.33 -50.42
N THR A 118 5.97 20.35 -50.42
CA THR A 118 6.76 20.01 -51.61
C THR A 118 5.99 19.09 -52.56
N SER A 119 5.00 18.34 -52.05
CA SER A 119 4.09 17.53 -52.88
C SER A 119 2.81 17.18 -52.14
N THR A 120 1.67 17.47 -52.76
CA THR A 120 0.35 17.00 -52.33
C THR A 120 -0.24 16.14 -53.44
N ARG A 121 -0.85 15.00 -53.11
CA ARG A 121 -1.54 14.12 -54.05
C ARG A 121 -2.99 14.01 -53.65
N ILE A 122 -3.91 14.17 -54.60
CA ILE A 122 -5.34 13.95 -54.36
C ILE A 122 -5.89 12.85 -55.25
N GLU A 123 -6.73 12.02 -54.67
CA GLU A 123 -7.59 11.06 -55.35
C GLU A 123 -9.05 11.33 -54.95
N ILE A 124 -9.95 11.41 -55.93
CA ILE A 124 -11.39 11.53 -55.67
C ILE A 124 -12.10 10.31 -56.24
N THR A 125 -12.77 9.59 -55.37
CA THR A 125 -13.56 8.41 -55.72
C THR A 125 -15.03 8.62 -55.37
N ALA A 126 -15.92 7.96 -56.09
CA ALA A 126 -17.31 7.84 -55.72
C ALA A 126 -17.70 6.36 -55.58
N ALA A 127 -18.28 6.03 -54.44
CA ALA A 127 -18.94 4.76 -54.18
C ALA A 127 -20.43 4.91 -54.47
N ILE A 128 -20.90 4.33 -55.56
CA ILE A 128 -22.29 4.28 -55.98
C ILE A 128 -22.94 3.03 -55.38
N VAL A 129 -23.85 3.21 -54.44
CA VAL A 129 -24.57 2.13 -53.76
C VAL A 129 -25.93 1.95 -54.44
N LYS A 130 -26.12 0.86 -55.19
CA LYS A 130 -27.40 0.56 -55.86
C LYS A 130 -28.34 -0.23 -54.94
N THR A 131 -27.81 -1.21 -54.23
CA THR A 131 -28.52 -2.01 -53.21
C THR A 131 -27.61 -2.27 -52.00
N ALA A 132 -28.16 -2.82 -50.91
CA ALA A 132 -27.37 -3.13 -49.69
C ALA A 132 -26.18 -4.08 -49.93
N THR A 133 -26.15 -4.80 -51.06
CA THR A 133 -25.10 -5.76 -51.42
C THR A 133 -24.38 -5.41 -52.73
N GLU A 134 -24.79 -4.34 -53.42
CA GLU A 134 -24.26 -3.95 -54.73
C GLU A 134 -23.72 -2.52 -54.66
N GLN A 135 -22.40 -2.41 -54.72
CA GLN A 135 -21.66 -1.16 -54.67
C GLN A 135 -20.66 -1.15 -55.82
N GLU A 136 -20.63 -0.05 -56.57
CA GLU A 136 -19.68 0.22 -57.64
C GLU A 136 -18.78 1.39 -57.22
N ILE A 137 -17.47 1.27 -57.42
CA ILE A 137 -16.51 2.35 -57.10
C ILE A 137 -15.96 2.89 -58.41
N ILE A 138 -16.14 4.19 -58.63
CA ILE A 138 -15.62 4.91 -59.79
C ILE A 138 -14.61 5.96 -59.34
N THR A 139 -13.54 6.13 -60.13
CA THR A 139 -12.54 7.18 -59.90
C THR A 139 -12.98 8.44 -60.66
N LEU A 140 -13.36 9.49 -59.92
CA LEU A 140 -13.80 10.77 -60.49
C LEU A 140 -12.61 11.67 -60.84
N LEU A 141 -11.54 11.59 -60.04
CA LEU A 141 -10.27 12.25 -60.32
C LEU A 141 -9.13 11.28 -60.00
N PRO A 142 -8.33 10.85 -61.00
CA PRO A 142 -7.18 9.99 -60.74
C PRO A 142 -6.13 10.74 -59.91
N VAL A 143 -5.24 9.99 -59.26
CA VAL A 143 -4.17 10.53 -58.42
C VAL A 143 -3.42 11.66 -59.13
N THR A 144 -3.64 12.89 -58.68
CA THR A 144 -3.09 14.10 -59.29
C THR A 144 -2.11 14.76 -58.33
N GLY A 145 -0.88 15.04 -58.79
CA GLY A 145 0.12 15.79 -58.02
C GLY A 145 -0.13 17.29 -58.10
N LEU A 146 -0.30 17.92 -56.94
CA LEU A 146 -0.54 19.34 -56.74
C LEU A 146 0.46 19.88 -55.68
N THR A 147 0.53 21.19 -55.52
CA THR A 147 1.44 21.84 -54.56
C THR A 147 0.70 22.89 -53.76
N GLY A 148 0.82 22.85 -52.43
CA GLY A 148 0.13 23.80 -51.54
C GLY A 148 -1.38 23.64 -51.55
N ASP A 149 -2.07 24.73 -51.27
CA ASP A 149 -3.52 24.83 -51.33
C ASP A 149 -3.98 24.68 -52.78
N PHE A 150 -5.02 23.88 -52.99
CA PHE A 150 -5.48 23.58 -54.33
C PHE A 150 -6.99 23.48 -54.43
N THR A 151 -7.46 23.60 -55.66
CA THR A 151 -8.86 23.37 -56.03
C THR A 151 -8.89 22.43 -57.22
N VAL A 152 -9.68 21.36 -57.11
CA VAL A 152 -9.98 20.45 -58.22
C VAL A 152 -11.46 20.47 -58.55
N LYS A 153 -11.79 20.19 -59.82
CA LYS A 153 -13.16 20.12 -60.31
C LYS A 153 -13.40 18.75 -60.92
N PHE A 154 -14.59 18.21 -60.70
CA PHE A 154 -15.03 16.93 -61.26
C PHE A 154 -16.55 16.98 -61.44
N THR A 155 -17.10 16.11 -62.28
CA THR A 155 -18.52 16.15 -62.64
C THR A 155 -19.15 14.79 -62.40
N LEU A 156 -20.35 14.77 -61.85
CA LEU A 156 -21.22 13.60 -61.77
C LEU A 156 -22.32 13.69 -62.81
N ILE A 157 -22.63 12.58 -63.46
CA ILE A 157 -23.69 12.50 -64.48
C ILE A 157 -25.00 12.11 -63.79
N GLY A 158 -26.08 12.88 -63.99
CA GLY A 158 -27.36 12.64 -63.33
C GLY A 158 -27.97 11.26 -63.64
N GLU A 159 -27.72 10.72 -64.83
CA GLU A 159 -28.18 9.38 -65.23
C GLU A 159 -27.55 8.26 -64.39
N GLU A 160 -26.28 8.40 -63.96
CA GLU A 160 -25.62 7.42 -63.10
C GLU A 160 -26.19 7.44 -61.67
N LEU A 161 -26.70 8.60 -61.24
CA LEU A 161 -27.36 8.77 -59.95
C LEU A 161 -28.77 8.17 -59.93
N ALA A 162 -29.41 7.99 -61.09
CA ALA A 162 -30.78 7.49 -61.19
C ALA A 162 -30.98 6.06 -60.66
N GLU A 163 -29.92 5.24 -60.74
CA GLU A 163 -29.92 3.85 -60.24
C GLU A 163 -29.36 3.71 -58.82
N ALA A 164 -28.78 4.78 -58.27
CA ALA A 164 -28.16 4.77 -56.95
C ALA A 164 -29.22 4.98 -55.86
N THR A 165 -29.03 4.34 -54.71
CA THR A 165 -29.70 4.68 -53.43
C THR A 165 -28.90 5.74 -52.66
N SER A 166 -27.58 5.71 -52.79
CA SER A 166 -26.69 6.75 -52.28
C SER A 166 -25.36 6.74 -53.02
N VAL A 167 -24.74 7.90 -53.17
CA VAL A 167 -23.37 8.05 -53.66
C VAL A 167 -22.53 8.70 -52.57
N VAL A 168 -21.44 8.05 -52.19
CA VAL A 168 -20.46 8.57 -51.23
C VAL A 168 -19.24 9.01 -52.01
N ILE A 169 -18.98 10.31 -52.03
CA ILE A 169 -17.78 10.90 -52.63
C ILE A 169 -16.72 11.00 -51.54
N THR A 170 -15.55 10.46 -51.80
CA THR A 170 -14.40 10.53 -50.90
C THR A 170 -13.27 11.28 -51.59
N ALA A 171 -12.76 12.32 -50.93
CA ALA A 171 -11.56 13.04 -51.34
C ALA A 171 -10.41 12.66 -50.40
N ASP A 172 -9.49 11.82 -50.89
CA ASP A 172 -8.30 11.39 -50.17
C ASP A 172 -7.10 12.24 -50.61
N THR A 173 -6.57 13.01 -49.67
CA THR A 173 -5.45 13.92 -49.88
C THR A 173 -4.23 13.45 -49.10
N TYR A 174 -3.12 13.21 -49.79
CA TYR A 174 -1.85 12.78 -49.23
C TYR A 174 -0.84 13.91 -49.34
N THR A 175 -0.39 14.47 -48.23
CA THR A 175 0.54 15.61 -48.22
C THR A 175 1.89 15.18 -47.67
N THR A 176 2.97 15.57 -48.35
CA THR A 176 4.34 15.48 -47.82
C THR A 176 4.74 16.86 -47.31
N VAL A 177 4.99 16.96 -45.99
CA VAL A 177 5.39 18.20 -45.32
C VAL A 177 6.88 18.11 -45.00
N VAL A 178 7.62 19.17 -45.30
CA VAL A 178 9.07 19.28 -45.00
C VAL A 178 9.26 20.42 -44.01
N PRO A 179 9.47 20.12 -42.71
CA PRO A 179 9.79 21.14 -41.72
C PRO A 179 11.18 21.73 -41.96
N VAL A 180 11.39 22.98 -41.54
CA VAL A 180 12.67 23.71 -41.72
C VAL A 180 13.85 22.99 -41.03
N ASP A 181 13.61 22.39 -39.87
CA ASP A 181 14.64 21.75 -39.04
C ASP A 181 14.48 20.22 -38.95
N GLY A 182 13.68 19.60 -39.82
CA GLY A 182 13.33 18.17 -39.72
C GLY A 182 13.28 17.42 -41.06
N GLY A 183 13.19 16.09 -40.98
CA GLY A 183 12.97 15.24 -42.15
C GLY A 183 11.53 15.34 -42.68
N PRO A 184 11.28 14.99 -43.96
CA PRO A 184 9.93 14.99 -44.53
C PRO A 184 9.04 13.98 -43.79
N PHE A 185 7.79 14.36 -43.54
CA PHE A 185 6.76 13.46 -43.02
C PHE A 185 5.54 13.42 -43.92
N PHE A 186 4.75 12.35 -43.79
CA PHE A 186 3.61 12.05 -44.65
C PHE A 186 2.32 12.14 -43.84
N GLU A 187 1.35 12.86 -44.39
CA GLU A 187 0.03 13.01 -43.81
C GLU A 187 -1.07 12.64 -44.80
N SER A 188 -2.17 12.12 -44.27
CA SER A 188 -3.36 11.80 -45.04
C SER A 188 -4.60 12.47 -44.44
N TYR A 189 -5.33 13.17 -45.29
CA TYR A 189 -6.63 13.78 -44.99
C TYR A 189 -7.70 13.12 -45.86
N SER A 190 -8.82 12.72 -45.26
CA SER A 190 -9.95 12.16 -46.00
C SER A 190 -11.21 12.90 -45.61
N GLN A 191 -11.95 13.40 -46.60
CA GLN A 191 -13.26 13.98 -46.41
C GLN A 191 -14.29 13.26 -47.28
N THR A 192 -15.44 12.95 -46.68
CA THR A 192 -16.54 12.30 -47.38
C THR A 192 -17.76 13.21 -47.49
N MET A 193 -18.42 13.20 -48.64
CA MET A 193 -19.73 13.81 -48.87
C MET A 193 -20.70 12.74 -49.36
N THR A 194 -21.91 12.71 -48.81
CA THR A 194 -22.95 11.76 -49.21
C THR A 194 -24.06 12.46 -49.99
N ILE A 195 -24.39 11.88 -51.13
CA ILE A 195 -25.54 12.22 -51.96
C ILE A 195 -26.57 11.10 -51.76
N SER A 196 -27.67 11.38 -51.09
CA SER A 196 -28.73 10.38 -50.89
C SER A 196 -29.85 10.58 -51.90
N THR A 197 -30.31 9.50 -52.52
CA THR A 197 -31.49 9.53 -53.40
C THR A 197 -32.68 9.00 -52.60
N ARG A 198 -33.73 9.81 -52.48
CA ARG A 198 -34.98 9.44 -51.80
C ARG A 198 -36.12 9.57 -52.78
N GLY A 199 -36.40 8.47 -53.48
CA GLY A 199 -37.36 8.48 -54.58
C GLY A 199 -36.83 9.30 -55.76
N GLN A 200 -37.57 10.32 -56.17
CA GLN A 200 -37.18 11.21 -57.28
C GLN A 200 -36.34 12.42 -56.82
N LEU A 201 -35.91 12.48 -55.55
CA LEU A 201 -35.17 13.61 -55.01
C LEU A 201 -33.75 13.22 -54.64
N ILE A 202 -32.80 14.10 -54.95
CA ILE A 202 -31.43 14.05 -54.46
C ILE A 202 -31.31 14.99 -53.26
N GLU A 203 -30.77 14.49 -52.16
CA GLU A 203 -30.45 15.23 -50.95
C GLU A 203 -28.93 15.19 -50.71
N MET A 204 -28.30 16.37 -50.72
CA MET A 204 -26.87 16.53 -50.42
C MET A 204 -26.61 16.58 -48.91
N SER A 205 -25.57 15.90 -48.42
CA SER A 205 -25.16 15.96 -47.01
C SER A 205 -24.46 17.28 -46.67
N SER A 206 -24.64 17.73 -45.42
CA SER A 206 -23.92 18.84 -44.78
C SER A 206 -23.24 18.25 -43.51
N PRO A 207 -22.06 18.73 -43.08
CA PRO A 207 -21.32 19.90 -43.58
C PRO A 207 -20.52 19.65 -44.86
N LEU A 208 -20.41 20.68 -45.69
CA LEU A 208 -19.60 20.67 -46.92
C LEU A 208 -18.12 21.00 -46.65
N SER A 209 -17.83 21.62 -45.51
CA SER A 209 -16.48 21.94 -45.05
C SER A 209 -16.18 21.17 -43.77
N THR A 210 -14.99 20.58 -43.71
CA THR A 210 -14.46 19.93 -42.51
C THR A 210 -13.03 20.40 -42.26
N SER A 211 -12.70 20.63 -41.00
CA SER A 211 -11.35 20.95 -40.55
C SER A 211 -10.87 19.85 -39.61
N LYS A 212 -9.59 19.51 -39.67
CA LYS A 212 -8.92 18.57 -38.76
C LYS A 212 -7.60 19.17 -38.32
N ARG A 213 -7.40 19.30 -37.02
CA ARG A 213 -6.10 19.62 -36.42
C ARG A 213 -5.32 18.35 -36.15
N ALA A 214 -4.01 18.41 -36.35
CA ALA A 214 -3.10 17.33 -36.02
C ALA A 214 -1.74 17.90 -35.59
N ALA A 215 -0.99 17.10 -34.85
CA ALA A 215 0.34 17.44 -34.39
C ALA A 215 1.30 16.26 -34.60
N LEU A 216 2.51 16.55 -35.10
CA LEU A 216 3.59 15.58 -35.26
C LEU A 216 4.87 16.12 -34.64
N GLY A 217 5.19 15.64 -33.44
CA GLY A 217 6.29 16.18 -32.64
C GLY A 217 5.97 17.60 -32.16
N GLU A 218 6.83 18.57 -32.49
CA GLU A 218 6.63 19.99 -32.15
C GLU A 218 5.79 20.76 -33.18
N TYR A 219 5.39 20.13 -34.29
CA TYR A 219 4.66 20.79 -35.38
C TYR A 219 3.17 20.51 -35.26
N SER A 220 2.36 21.56 -35.07
CA SER A 220 0.90 21.53 -35.18
C SER A 220 0.43 22.19 -36.47
N TYR A 221 -0.64 21.67 -37.05
CA TYR A 221 -1.21 22.18 -38.29
C TYR A 221 -2.71 21.85 -38.40
N GLU A 222 -3.41 22.61 -39.23
CA GLU A 222 -4.83 22.45 -39.53
C GLU A 222 -5.03 22.13 -41.02
N GLN A 223 -5.76 21.04 -41.30
CA GLN A 223 -6.14 20.62 -42.64
C GLN A 223 -7.62 20.89 -42.85
N THR A 224 -7.95 21.66 -43.89
CA THR A 224 -9.32 22.03 -44.22
C THR A 224 -9.67 21.54 -45.62
N GLY A 225 -10.74 20.77 -45.72
CA GLY A 225 -11.37 20.35 -46.96
C GLY A 225 -12.74 20.99 -47.12
N GLU A 226 -13.06 21.44 -48.33
CA GLU A 226 -14.34 22.04 -48.66
C GLU A 226 -14.85 21.52 -50.00
N PHE A 227 -16.00 20.84 -49.97
CA PHE A 227 -16.80 20.54 -51.14
C PHE A 227 -17.69 21.74 -51.49
N ASP A 228 -17.80 22.01 -52.78
CA ASP A 228 -18.76 22.94 -53.36
C ASP A 228 -19.36 22.27 -54.59
N TYR A 229 -20.57 22.66 -54.99
CA TYR A 229 -21.23 22.03 -56.12
C TYR A 229 -22.19 22.97 -56.84
N SER A 230 -22.50 22.62 -58.07
CA SER A 230 -23.47 23.30 -58.89
C SER A 230 -24.28 22.27 -59.68
N VAL A 231 -25.60 22.30 -59.55
CA VAL A 231 -26.49 21.34 -60.22
C VAL A 231 -26.98 21.97 -61.51
N GLN A 232 -26.63 21.36 -62.65
CA GLN A 232 -27.17 21.74 -63.95
C GLN A 232 -28.44 20.94 -64.23
N LEU A 233 -29.55 21.66 -64.46
CA LEU A 233 -30.81 21.04 -64.84
C LEU A 233 -30.94 20.90 -66.36
N LYS A 234 -31.56 19.81 -66.80
CA LYS A 234 -31.89 19.57 -68.21
C LYS A 234 -32.76 20.70 -68.77
N PRO A 235 -32.67 21.02 -70.08
CA PRO A 235 -33.44 22.09 -70.71
C PRO A 235 -34.97 21.92 -70.63
N ASP A 236 -35.46 20.69 -70.47
CA ASP A 236 -36.88 20.33 -70.36
C ASP A 236 -37.41 20.37 -68.92
N SER A 237 -36.56 20.73 -67.95
CA SER A 237 -36.95 21.02 -66.57
C SER A 237 -38.05 22.09 -66.53
N PRO A 238 -39.04 22.00 -65.62
CA PRO A 238 -40.04 23.05 -65.42
C PRO A 238 -39.42 24.39 -64.99
N PHE A 239 -38.16 24.38 -64.56
CA PHE A 239 -37.38 25.57 -64.22
C PHE A 239 -36.51 26.07 -65.37
N GLY A 240 -36.43 25.35 -66.50
CA GLY A 240 -35.48 25.60 -67.59
C GLY A 240 -34.05 25.17 -67.27
N ALA A 241 -33.12 25.40 -68.20
CA ALA A 241 -31.68 25.21 -67.98
C ALA A 241 -31.15 26.28 -67.02
N ILE A 242 -31.29 26.00 -65.72
CA ILE A 242 -30.80 26.84 -64.63
C ILE A 242 -29.69 26.09 -63.90
N GLU A 243 -28.64 26.82 -63.59
CA GLU A 243 -27.57 26.40 -62.70
C GLU A 243 -28.00 26.69 -61.25
N LEU A 244 -28.13 25.65 -60.43
CA LEU A 244 -28.49 25.79 -59.02
C LEU A 244 -27.25 25.60 -58.15
N THR A 245 -26.81 26.67 -57.50
CA THR A 245 -25.77 26.62 -56.48
C THR A 245 -26.37 26.37 -55.08
N PRO A 246 -25.61 25.75 -54.15
CA PRO A 246 -26.03 25.63 -52.76
C PRO A 246 -26.36 27.01 -52.20
N PRO A 247 -27.31 27.11 -51.24
CA PRO A 247 -27.59 28.37 -50.56
C PRO A 247 -26.28 28.90 -49.99
N SER A 248 -25.84 30.07 -50.48
CA SER A 248 -24.65 30.73 -49.99
C SER A 248 -24.81 30.85 -48.48
N VAL A 249 -23.90 30.24 -47.72
CA VAL A 249 -23.80 30.49 -46.29
C VAL A 249 -23.40 31.96 -46.21
N SER A 250 -24.39 32.85 -46.11
CA SER A 250 -24.15 34.22 -45.71
C SER A 250 -23.49 34.09 -44.35
N VAL A 251 -22.16 34.22 -44.30
CA VAL A 251 -21.39 34.23 -43.07
C VAL A 251 -22.10 35.26 -42.19
N PRO A 252 -22.84 34.84 -41.15
CA PRO A 252 -23.33 35.79 -40.19
C PRO A 252 -22.07 36.43 -39.63
N GLU A 253 -22.09 37.75 -39.46
CA GLU A 253 -21.12 38.50 -38.66
C GLU A 253 -20.69 37.61 -37.49
N PRO A 254 -19.37 37.33 -37.34
CA PRO A 254 -18.87 36.08 -36.78
C PRO A 254 -19.67 35.69 -35.55
N LEU A 255 -20.52 34.66 -35.69
CA LEU A 255 -21.14 34.02 -34.54
C LEU A 255 -19.99 33.75 -33.59
N GLN A 256 -20.08 34.31 -32.38
CA GLN A 256 -19.05 34.20 -31.36
C GLN A 256 -18.55 32.76 -31.38
N VAL A 257 -17.27 32.59 -31.72
CA VAL A 257 -16.64 31.27 -31.72
C VAL A 257 -16.72 30.81 -30.27
N LEU A 258 -17.67 29.93 -29.98
CA LEU A 258 -17.82 29.30 -28.67
C LEU A 258 -16.46 28.70 -28.36
N SER A 259 -15.76 29.32 -27.42
CA SER A 259 -14.37 28.98 -27.16
C SER A 259 -14.34 27.59 -26.54
N SER A 260 -13.45 26.73 -27.05
CA SER A 260 -13.16 25.46 -26.38
C SER A 260 -12.62 25.77 -24.99
N MET A 261 -13.13 25.06 -23.99
CA MET A 261 -12.75 25.25 -22.59
C MET A 261 -11.92 24.04 -22.16
N THR A 262 -10.84 24.32 -21.43
CA THR A 262 -10.06 23.28 -20.74
C THR A 262 -10.49 23.20 -19.28
N VAL A 263 -10.76 21.98 -18.82
CA VAL A 263 -11.17 21.68 -17.45
C VAL A 263 -10.03 20.98 -16.73
N LYS A 264 -9.73 21.46 -15.52
CA LYS A 264 -8.63 20.97 -14.68
C LYS A 264 -9.08 19.88 -13.71
N PRO A 265 -8.13 19.21 -13.04
CA PRO A 265 -8.44 18.22 -12.03
C PRO A 265 -9.38 18.72 -10.93
N GLY A 266 -10.35 17.89 -10.54
CA GLY A 266 -11.32 18.20 -9.47
C GLY A 266 -12.66 18.82 -9.93
N GLU A 267 -12.74 19.32 -11.16
CA GLU A 267 -13.97 19.88 -11.72
C GLU A 267 -14.85 18.79 -12.38
N PRO A 268 -16.20 18.92 -12.32
CA PRO A 268 -17.11 17.97 -12.96
C PRO A 268 -17.09 18.10 -14.49
N LEU A 269 -16.88 16.98 -15.17
CA LEU A 269 -16.86 16.88 -16.62
C LEU A 269 -18.20 16.37 -17.14
N PHE A 270 -18.87 17.14 -17.99
CA PHE A 270 -20.11 16.70 -18.64
C PHE A 270 -19.79 15.87 -19.87
N TYR A 271 -20.14 14.58 -19.83
CA TYR A 271 -19.84 13.59 -20.85
C TYR A 271 -20.32 13.97 -22.27
N LYS A 272 -21.42 14.72 -22.38
CA LYS A 272 -21.95 15.19 -23.68
C LYS A 272 -21.12 16.32 -24.30
N LEU A 273 -20.45 17.10 -23.47
CA LEU A 273 -19.58 18.20 -23.89
C LEU A 273 -18.12 17.74 -24.01
N PHE A 274 -17.79 16.56 -23.48
CA PHE A 274 -16.47 15.97 -23.58
C PHE A 274 -16.05 15.73 -25.03
N GLU A 275 -14.84 16.15 -25.39
CA GLU A 275 -14.22 15.89 -26.70
C GLU A 275 -13.08 14.88 -26.55
N ASP A 276 -12.07 15.25 -25.78
CA ASP A 276 -10.95 14.39 -25.41
C ASP A 276 -10.34 14.82 -24.07
N MET A 277 -9.44 14.02 -23.55
CA MET A 277 -8.68 14.31 -22.34
C MET A 277 -7.26 13.82 -22.50
N ASP A 278 -6.32 14.75 -22.43
CA ASP A 278 -4.90 14.45 -22.37
C ASP A 278 -4.54 14.16 -20.93
N MET A 279 -3.99 12.98 -20.70
CA MET A 279 -3.56 12.51 -19.39
C MET A 279 -2.06 12.26 -19.40
N THR A 280 -1.43 12.48 -18.25
CA THR A 280 -0.05 12.10 -18.02
C THR A 280 0.06 11.35 -16.71
N PHE A 281 0.86 10.29 -16.71
CA PHE A 281 1.29 9.59 -15.51
C PHE A 281 2.79 9.81 -15.32
N SER A 282 3.14 10.48 -14.23
CA SER A 282 4.53 10.75 -13.85
C SER A 282 4.94 9.81 -12.73
N TYR A 283 6.11 9.19 -12.84
CA TYR A 283 6.63 8.27 -11.84
C TYR A 283 8.07 8.65 -11.46
N GLN A 284 8.36 8.57 -10.16
CA GLN A 284 9.66 8.84 -9.56
C GLN A 284 9.99 7.79 -8.49
N LEU A 285 11.24 7.32 -8.50
CA LEU A 285 11.79 6.43 -7.49
C LEU A 285 12.88 7.16 -6.71
N GLU A 286 12.56 7.58 -5.49
CA GLU A 286 13.51 8.23 -4.59
C GLU A 286 14.18 7.18 -3.70
N SER A 287 15.51 7.22 -3.56
CA SER A 287 16.28 6.28 -2.74
C SER A 287 17.41 7.01 -2.03
N ASP A 288 17.70 6.64 -0.78
CA ASP A 288 18.80 7.21 0.00
C ASP A 288 20.20 6.78 -0.50
N SER A 289 20.25 5.72 -1.31
CA SER A 289 21.48 5.14 -1.85
C SER A 289 21.42 4.97 -3.37
N LEU A 290 22.60 4.85 -3.99
CA LEU A 290 22.74 4.66 -5.43
C LEU A 290 22.16 3.31 -5.89
N LEU A 291 21.21 3.37 -6.81
CA LEU A 291 20.65 2.20 -7.48
C LEU A 291 21.41 1.90 -8.78
N ARG A 292 21.55 0.62 -9.11
CA ARG A 292 22.15 0.09 -10.34
C ARG A 292 21.12 -0.76 -11.08
N GLN A 293 21.25 -0.84 -12.40
CA GLN A 293 20.38 -1.66 -13.25
C GLN A 293 18.88 -1.41 -13.00
N VAL A 294 18.49 -0.13 -12.86
CA VAL A 294 17.09 0.25 -12.68
C VAL A 294 16.34 -0.05 -13.99
N SER A 295 15.35 -0.92 -13.91
CA SER A 295 14.41 -1.27 -14.98
C SER A 295 13.01 -1.10 -14.43
N GLU A 296 12.20 -0.30 -15.11
CA GLU A 296 10.86 0.06 -14.67
C GLU A 296 9.88 -0.24 -15.81
N ASP A 297 9.06 -1.27 -15.64
CA ASP A 297 8.06 -1.63 -16.62
C ASP A 297 6.72 -1.03 -16.21
N VAL A 298 6.21 -0.09 -17.01
CA VAL A 298 4.95 0.61 -16.75
C VAL A 298 3.84 0.09 -17.66
N SER A 299 2.68 -0.14 -17.07
CA SER A 299 1.44 -0.54 -17.74
C SER A 299 0.30 0.36 -17.28
N LEU A 300 -0.43 0.93 -18.24
CA LEU A 300 -1.62 1.75 -17.94
C LEU A 300 -2.86 1.01 -18.45
N THR A 301 -3.81 0.77 -17.56
CA THR A 301 -5.02 0.00 -17.86
C THR A 301 -6.27 0.75 -17.39
N ALA A 302 -7.27 0.87 -18.27
CA ALA A 302 -8.61 1.27 -17.88
C ALA A 302 -9.38 0.04 -17.39
N VAL A 303 -9.86 0.11 -16.16
CA VAL A 303 -10.62 -0.93 -15.48
C VAL A 303 -12.06 -0.45 -15.36
N LEU A 304 -12.96 -1.17 -16.02
CA LEU A 304 -14.40 -1.01 -15.85
C LEU A 304 -14.88 -2.03 -14.84
N GLU A 305 -15.53 -1.59 -13.77
CA GLU A 305 -16.04 -2.49 -12.75
C GLU A 305 -17.43 -2.13 -12.23
N ASN A 306 -18.15 -3.19 -11.86
CA ASN A 306 -19.28 -3.13 -10.95
C ASN A 306 -18.84 -3.81 -9.64
N PRO A 307 -18.59 -3.04 -8.56
CA PRO A 307 -17.99 -3.56 -7.34
C PRO A 307 -18.67 -4.84 -6.82
N GLY A 308 -17.91 -5.94 -6.82
CA GLY A 308 -18.37 -7.26 -6.35
C GLY A 308 -19.17 -8.10 -7.35
N VAL A 309 -19.42 -7.60 -8.56
CA VAL A 309 -20.18 -8.33 -9.60
C VAL A 309 -19.29 -8.72 -10.77
N TRP A 310 -18.61 -7.76 -11.40
CA TRP A 310 -17.76 -8.02 -12.56
C TRP A 310 -16.68 -6.94 -12.74
N ARG A 311 -15.61 -7.30 -13.47
CA ARG A 311 -14.47 -6.44 -13.81
C ARG A 311 -13.97 -6.71 -15.23
N LYS A 312 -13.67 -5.66 -15.99
CA LYS A 312 -13.12 -5.70 -17.36
C LYS A 312 -11.95 -4.73 -17.46
N GLU A 313 -10.91 -5.12 -18.19
CA GLU A 313 -9.67 -4.37 -18.32
C GLU A 313 -9.42 -4.04 -19.80
N PHE A 314 -8.97 -2.82 -20.07
CA PHE A 314 -8.64 -2.32 -21.39
C PHE A 314 -7.26 -1.66 -21.32
N PRO A 315 -6.24 -2.18 -22.03
CA PRO A 315 -4.91 -1.58 -22.01
C PRO A 315 -4.97 -0.21 -22.69
N LEU A 316 -4.54 0.84 -21.97
CA LEU A 316 -4.39 2.19 -22.49
C LEU A 316 -2.98 2.41 -23.03
N VAL A 317 -1.99 1.96 -22.27
CA VAL A 317 -0.59 1.92 -22.69
C VAL A 317 -0.07 0.52 -22.40
N PRO A 318 0.41 -0.22 -23.42
CA PRO A 318 0.95 -1.56 -23.23
C PRO A 318 2.23 -1.51 -22.39
N ASP A 319 2.60 -2.65 -21.83
CA ASP A 319 3.81 -2.80 -21.01
C ASP A 319 5.02 -2.18 -21.72
N THR A 320 5.52 -1.09 -21.16
CA THR A 320 6.60 -0.30 -21.75
C THR A 320 7.72 -0.18 -20.73
N SER A 321 8.92 -0.59 -21.14
CA SER A 321 10.11 -0.47 -20.29
C SER A 321 10.66 0.96 -20.33
N LYS A 322 10.87 1.54 -19.15
CA LYS A 322 11.43 2.87 -18.90
C LYS A 322 12.59 2.74 -17.91
N ALA A 323 13.36 3.81 -17.78
CA ALA A 323 14.49 3.87 -16.86
C ALA A 323 14.59 5.25 -16.21
N GLY A 324 14.49 5.27 -14.88
CA GLY A 324 14.55 6.49 -14.07
C GLY A 324 13.26 7.31 -14.21
N ASP A 325 13.25 8.51 -13.65
CA ASP A 325 12.05 9.36 -13.65
C ASP A 325 11.46 9.52 -15.06
N PHE A 326 10.20 9.13 -15.22
CA PHE A 326 9.53 9.13 -16.51
C PHE A 326 8.12 9.69 -16.45
N VAL A 327 7.65 10.14 -17.61
CA VAL A 327 6.27 10.59 -17.83
C VAL A 327 5.70 9.81 -19.01
N VAL A 328 4.50 9.25 -18.82
CA VAL A 328 3.76 8.52 -19.85
C VAL A 328 2.53 9.34 -20.24
N PRO A 329 2.53 9.99 -21.41
CA PRO A 329 1.33 10.63 -21.95
C PRO A 329 0.39 9.57 -22.55
N PHE A 330 -0.91 9.74 -22.35
CA PHE A 330 -1.96 8.97 -22.99
C PHE A 330 -3.23 9.83 -23.07
N SER A 331 -4.11 9.56 -24.03
CA SER A 331 -5.33 10.34 -24.19
C SER A 331 -6.55 9.43 -24.11
N LEU A 332 -7.65 9.96 -23.58
CA LEU A 332 -8.97 9.33 -23.59
C LEU A 332 -9.90 10.15 -24.48
N SER A 333 -10.32 9.56 -25.60
CA SER A 333 -11.24 10.22 -26.53
C SER A 333 -12.70 10.04 -26.12
N GLN A 334 -13.59 10.87 -26.66
CA GLN A 334 -15.03 10.65 -26.52
C GLN A 334 -15.46 9.28 -27.04
N GLU A 335 -14.81 8.77 -28.08
CA GLU A 335 -15.10 7.45 -28.64
C GLU A 335 -14.78 6.32 -27.66
N ASP A 336 -13.68 6.43 -26.90
CA ASP A 336 -13.31 5.46 -25.87
C ASP A 336 -14.33 5.43 -24.74
N LEU A 337 -14.75 6.60 -24.24
CA LEU A 337 -15.77 6.67 -23.21
C LEU A 337 -17.14 6.19 -23.70
N ASN A 338 -17.49 6.47 -24.97
CA ASN A 338 -18.67 5.90 -25.63
C ASN A 338 -18.60 4.37 -25.68
N TYR A 339 -17.45 3.82 -26.05
CA TYR A 339 -17.21 2.40 -26.08
C TYR A 339 -17.35 1.77 -24.69
N TYR A 340 -16.74 2.36 -23.66
CA TYR A 340 -16.87 1.92 -22.27
C TYR A 340 -18.32 1.92 -21.80
N ASN A 341 -19.07 2.99 -22.06
CA ASN A 341 -20.50 3.09 -21.75
C ASN A 341 -21.34 2.03 -22.49
N ASN A 342 -20.99 1.70 -23.73
CA ASN A 342 -21.65 0.64 -24.48
C ASN A 342 -21.37 -0.74 -23.88
N VAL A 343 -20.13 -1.02 -23.47
CA VAL A 343 -19.76 -2.26 -22.77
C VAL A 343 -20.60 -2.40 -21.49
N TYR A 344 -20.73 -1.32 -20.71
CA TYR A 344 -21.60 -1.28 -19.53
C TYR A 344 -23.04 -1.68 -19.86
N LYS A 345 -23.67 -1.01 -20.82
CA LYS A 345 -25.06 -1.26 -21.22
C LYS A 345 -25.30 -2.67 -21.75
N VAL A 346 -24.31 -3.26 -22.42
CA VAL A 346 -24.39 -4.65 -22.90
C VAL A 346 -24.39 -5.60 -21.70
N ILE A 347 -23.44 -5.44 -20.76
CA ILE A 347 -23.33 -6.30 -19.59
C ILE A 347 -24.57 -6.15 -18.69
N GLU A 348 -25.04 -4.93 -18.43
CA GLU A 348 -26.26 -4.68 -17.64
C GLU A 348 -27.49 -5.40 -18.22
N ARG A 349 -27.64 -5.39 -19.55
CA ARG A 349 -28.72 -6.09 -20.25
C ARG A 349 -28.61 -7.61 -20.08
N GLU A 350 -27.40 -8.15 -20.06
CA GLU A 350 -27.14 -9.58 -19.87
C GLU A 350 -27.39 -10.03 -18.42
N ILE A 351 -27.01 -9.23 -17.43
CA ILE A 351 -27.17 -9.56 -16.00
C ILE A 351 -28.54 -9.17 -15.44
N GLY A 352 -29.29 -8.30 -16.12
CA GLY A 352 -30.62 -7.86 -15.70
C GLY A 352 -30.62 -6.97 -14.45
N MET A 353 -29.50 -6.31 -14.16
CA MET A 353 -29.33 -5.41 -13.01
C MET A 353 -28.75 -4.08 -13.48
N THR A 354 -29.32 -2.98 -12.99
CA THR A 354 -28.78 -1.62 -13.18
C THR A 354 -28.08 -1.16 -11.91
N SER A 355 -26.84 -0.71 -12.02
CA SER A 355 -26.02 -0.29 -10.87
C SER A 355 -25.08 0.86 -11.21
N SER A 356 -24.51 1.50 -10.18
CA SER A 356 -23.41 2.46 -10.38
C SER A 356 -22.17 1.72 -10.89
N HIS A 357 -21.43 2.35 -11.80
CA HIS A 357 -20.23 1.78 -12.39
C HIS A 357 -19.01 2.67 -12.12
N ASN A 358 -17.87 2.04 -11.93
CA ASN A 358 -16.62 2.75 -11.72
C ASN A 358 -15.71 2.59 -12.94
N LEU A 359 -15.21 3.71 -13.44
CA LEU A 359 -14.08 3.72 -14.36
C LEU A 359 -12.83 4.03 -13.54
N THR A 360 -11.87 3.10 -13.54
CA THR A 360 -10.61 3.25 -12.81
C THR A 360 -9.45 3.16 -13.79
N ILE A 361 -8.61 4.19 -13.83
CA ILE A 361 -7.32 4.13 -14.51
C ILE A 361 -6.30 3.59 -13.51
N LEU A 362 -5.71 2.45 -13.83
CA LEU A 362 -4.70 1.76 -13.04
C LEU A 362 -3.34 1.95 -13.72
N ALA A 363 -2.40 2.53 -12.97
CA ALA A 363 -0.99 2.59 -13.34
C ALA A 363 -0.21 1.61 -12.48
N ASP A 364 0.29 0.56 -13.13
CA ASP A 364 1.16 -0.44 -12.52
C ASP A 364 2.59 -0.22 -13.00
N VAL A 365 3.51 0.00 -12.06
CA VAL A 365 4.94 0.17 -12.31
C VAL A 365 5.67 -0.95 -11.59
N TYR A 366 6.21 -1.88 -12.37
CA TYR A 366 7.05 -2.95 -11.86
C TYR A 366 8.51 -2.53 -11.89
N VAL A 367 9.12 -2.45 -10.71
CA VAL A 367 10.47 -1.90 -10.53
C VAL A 367 11.42 -3.05 -10.20
N GLN A 368 12.49 -3.15 -10.97
CA GLN A 368 13.66 -3.97 -10.64
C GLN A 368 14.88 -3.06 -10.54
N ALA A 369 15.55 -3.08 -9.38
CA ALA A 369 16.79 -2.33 -9.17
C ALA A 369 17.74 -3.08 -8.25
N GLU A 370 19.04 -2.92 -8.44
CA GLU A 370 20.08 -3.44 -7.56
C GLU A 370 20.66 -2.32 -6.71
N SER A 371 20.78 -2.54 -5.40
CA SER A 371 21.50 -1.65 -4.48
C SER A 371 22.68 -2.38 -3.85
N ASP A 372 23.60 -1.64 -3.22
CA ASP A 372 24.68 -2.24 -2.43
C ASP A 372 24.17 -3.03 -1.20
N HIS A 373 22.86 -2.93 -0.89
CA HIS A 373 22.21 -3.55 0.26
C HIS A 373 21.22 -4.67 -0.11
N GLY A 374 20.92 -4.87 -1.39
CA GLY A 374 19.99 -5.90 -1.88
C GLY A 374 19.27 -5.50 -3.16
N THR A 375 18.43 -6.40 -3.67
CA THR A 375 17.62 -6.17 -4.87
C THR A 375 16.24 -5.64 -4.49
N ILE A 376 15.80 -4.57 -5.15
CA ILE A 376 14.42 -4.07 -5.13
C ILE A 376 13.69 -4.74 -6.28
N ALA A 377 12.58 -5.41 -5.99
CA ALA A 377 11.72 -6.07 -6.98
C ALA A 377 10.27 -5.92 -6.51
N GLU A 378 9.67 -4.76 -6.78
CA GLU A 378 8.37 -4.36 -6.23
C GLU A 378 7.41 -3.90 -7.32
N LEU A 379 6.12 -4.01 -7.02
CA LEU A 379 5.04 -3.49 -7.85
C LEU A 379 4.44 -2.28 -7.14
N PHE A 380 4.54 -1.11 -7.77
CA PHE A 380 3.84 0.10 -7.37
C PHE A 380 2.56 0.23 -8.19
N SER A 381 1.42 0.34 -7.51
CA SER A 381 0.11 0.48 -8.16
C SER A 381 -0.58 1.75 -7.69
N GLN A 382 -0.90 2.64 -8.64
CA GLN A 382 -1.70 3.84 -8.42
C GLN A 382 -3.02 3.75 -9.18
N THR A 383 -4.11 4.12 -8.51
CA THR A 383 -5.45 4.09 -9.10
C THR A 383 -6.07 5.47 -9.11
N LEU A 384 -6.56 5.90 -10.27
CA LEU A 384 -7.42 7.06 -10.41
C LEU A 384 -8.83 6.55 -10.72
N SER A 385 -9.78 6.70 -9.79
CA SER A 385 -11.15 6.16 -9.94
C SER A 385 -12.19 7.26 -10.02
N THR A 386 -13.15 7.11 -10.94
CA THR A 386 -14.36 7.95 -11.06
C THR A 386 -15.60 7.07 -11.08
N THR A 387 -16.71 7.64 -10.60
CA THR A 387 -18.03 7.00 -10.72
C THR A 387 -18.68 7.56 -11.96
N LEU A 388 -19.09 6.68 -12.89
CA LEU A 388 -19.81 7.08 -14.10
C LEU A 388 -21.29 7.22 -13.73
N GLU A 389 -21.63 8.28 -12.99
CA GLU A 389 -22.99 8.53 -12.50
C GLU A 389 -23.72 9.49 -13.46
N GLY A 390 -24.53 8.93 -14.35
CA GLY A 390 -25.31 9.70 -15.33
C GLY A 390 -24.45 10.31 -16.44
N ASP A 391 -24.60 11.62 -16.66
CA ASP A 391 -23.92 12.39 -17.74
C ASP A 391 -22.67 13.15 -17.22
N THR A 392 -22.18 12.87 -16.01
CA THR A 392 -21.06 13.60 -15.38
C THR A 392 -19.95 12.66 -14.90
N LEU A 393 -18.70 13.03 -15.15
CA LEU A 393 -17.48 12.38 -14.70
C LEU A 393 -16.80 13.27 -13.66
N THR A 394 -16.45 12.74 -12.49
CA THR A 394 -15.75 13.49 -11.44
C THR A 394 -14.57 12.70 -10.90
N TRP A 395 -13.36 13.19 -11.16
CA TRP A 395 -12.14 12.63 -10.59
C TRP A 395 -11.84 13.34 -9.27
N LYS A 396 -11.60 12.57 -8.20
CA LYS A 396 -11.29 13.15 -6.88
C LYS A 396 -9.85 13.66 -6.88
N GLU A 397 -9.69 14.96 -6.67
CA GLU A 397 -8.40 15.67 -6.63
C GLU A 397 -7.41 15.08 -5.60
N GLY A 398 -7.92 14.53 -4.50
CA GLY A 398 -7.10 13.92 -3.43
C GLY A 398 -6.44 12.57 -3.78
N VAL A 399 -6.62 12.04 -4.99
CA VAL A 399 -6.08 10.73 -5.43
C VAL A 399 -5.05 10.87 -6.57
N LEU A 400 -4.71 12.11 -6.95
CA LEU A 400 -3.79 12.38 -8.07
C LEU A 400 -2.34 12.04 -7.72
N VAL A 401 -1.95 12.15 -6.45
CA VAL A 401 -0.59 11.83 -5.98
C VAL A 401 -0.66 10.66 -5.00
N GLN A 402 0.13 9.62 -5.27
CA GLN A 402 0.29 8.48 -4.37
C GLN A 402 1.77 8.22 -4.12
N SER A 403 2.11 7.88 -2.89
CA SER A 403 3.46 7.42 -2.56
C SER A 403 3.44 6.16 -1.71
N GLN A 404 4.44 5.31 -1.95
CA GLN A 404 4.63 4.04 -1.25
C GLN A 404 6.10 3.92 -0.86
N GLY A 405 6.36 3.87 0.45
CA GLY A 405 7.71 3.66 0.98
C GLY A 405 8.05 2.17 1.06
N GLY A 406 9.32 1.85 0.82
CA GLY A 406 9.91 0.53 0.99
C GLY A 406 11.23 0.62 1.74
N ASN A 407 11.63 -0.46 2.42
CA ASN A 407 12.93 -0.50 3.08
C ASN A 407 13.58 -1.89 3.00
N ILE A 408 14.90 -1.89 2.85
CA ILE A 408 15.72 -3.11 3.00
C ILE A 408 16.29 -3.12 4.41
N ARG A 409 15.93 -4.13 5.20
CA ARG A 409 16.42 -4.30 6.56
C ARG A 409 17.48 -5.37 6.62
N THR A 410 18.47 -5.15 7.47
CA THR A 410 19.39 -6.21 7.88
C THR A 410 19.32 -6.44 9.37
N SER A 411 19.65 -7.65 9.76
CA SER A 411 19.79 -8.05 11.14
C SER A 411 21.23 -7.80 11.58
N ARG A 412 21.40 -6.96 12.61
CA ARG A 412 22.69 -6.82 13.31
C ARG A 412 22.54 -7.32 14.74
N MET A 413 23.45 -8.22 15.13
CA MET A 413 23.57 -8.65 16.52
C MET A 413 24.22 -7.54 17.34
N ILE A 414 23.42 -6.76 18.06
CA ILE A 414 23.91 -5.74 19.00
C ILE A 414 23.96 -6.30 20.44
N PRO A 415 24.88 -5.79 21.28
CA PRO A 415 24.86 -6.11 22.71
C PRO A 415 23.52 -5.72 23.31
N ASN A 416 22.88 -6.63 24.05
CA ASN A 416 21.57 -6.39 24.65
C ASN A 416 21.62 -5.14 25.55
N PRO A 417 20.87 -4.06 25.23
CA PRO A 417 20.86 -2.84 26.05
C PRO A 417 20.10 -3.02 27.38
N GLY A 418 19.45 -4.16 27.56
CA GLY A 418 18.74 -4.53 28.78
C GLY A 418 19.62 -4.43 30.02
N LYS A 419 19.03 -3.88 31.08
CA LYS A 419 19.68 -3.73 32.39
C LYS A 419 19.06 -4.72 33.37
N ILE A 420 19.89 -5.51 34.04
CA ILE A 420 19.47 -6.36 35.15
C ILE A 420 19.88 -5.63 36.43
N MET A 421 18.90 -5.15 37.21
CA MET A 421 19.14 -4.33 38.41
C MET A 421 20.02 -3.09 38.15
N GLY A 422 19.83 -2.43 36.99
CA GLY A 422 20.59 -1.23 36.61
C GLY A 422 21.98 -1.50 36.02
N LEU A 423 22.46 -2.76 36.01
CA LEU A 423 23.75 -3.15 35.45
C LEU A 423 23.57 -3.77 34.05
N PRO A 424 24.54 -3.59 33.12
CA PRO A 424 24.55 -4.29 31.84
C PRO A 424 24.57 -5.82 32.05
N VAL A 425 23.89 -6.58 31.18
CA VAL A 425 23.75 -8.05 31.31
C VAL A 425 25.10 -8.76 31.49
N GLY A 426 26.13 -8.35 30.76
CA GLY A 426 27.48 -8.92 30.89
C GLY A 426 28.09 -8.75 32.29
N TRP A 427 27.97 -7.56 32.88
CA TRP A 427 28.44 -7.27 34.24
C TRP A 427 27.61 -8.01 35.29
N ALA A 428 26.29 -8.07 35.12
CA ALA A 428 25.40 -8.79 36.02
C ALA A 428 25.73 -10.29 36.08
N ARG A 429 26.03 -10.92 34.93
CA ARG A 429 26.49 -12.32 34.88
C ARG A 429 27.81 -12.51 35.62
N GLY A 430 28.81 -11.67 35.35
CA GLY A 430 30.12 -11.76 35.99
C GLY A 430 30.05 -11.62 37.51
N LEU A 431 29.31 -10.61 38.00
CA LEU A 431 29.13 -10.36 39.43
C LEU A 431 28.38 -11.51 40.12
N SER A 432 27.34 -12.04 39.47
CA SER A 432 26.54 -13.13 40.01
C SER A 432 27.34 -14.44 40.16
N ILE A 433 28.18 -14.76 39.17
CA ILE A 433 29.10 -15.91 39.25
C ILE A 433 30.11 -15.70 40.38
N LEU A 434 30.74 -14.53 40.44
CA LEU A 434 31.74 -14.20 41.46
C LEU A 434 31.14 -14.30 42.88
N LEU A 435 29.95 -13.75 43.10
CA LEU A 435 29.23 -13.83 44.38
C LEU A 435 28.93 -15.29 44.76
N THR A 436 28.44 -16.08 43.79
CA THR A 436 28.11 -17.50 44.01
C THR A 436 29.36 -18.31 44.39
N VAL A 437 30.47 -18.12 43.69
CA VAL A 437 31.75 -18.77 44.00
C VAL A 437 32.26 -18.35 45.38
N MET A 438 32.21 -17.06 45.72
CA MET A 438 32.61 -16.56 47.03
C MET A 438 31.77 -17.17 48.17
N LEU A 439 30.44 -17.24 47.99
CA LEU A 439 29.54 -17.86 48.96
C LEU A 439 29.77 -19.36 49.11
N LEU A 440 30.06 -20.08 48.02
CA LEU A 440 30.43 -21.50 48.05
C LEU A 440 31.71 -21.74 48.86
N LEU A 441 32.74 -20.90 48.65
CA LEU A 441 33.99 -20.96 49.41
C LEU A 441 33.79 -20.62 50.89
N LEU A 442 32.95 -19.62 51.19
CA LEU A 442 32.61 -19.27 52.56
C LEU A 442 31.83 -20.40 53.25
N LEU A 443 30.86 -20.99 52.56
CA LEU A 443 30.06 -22.10 53.10
C LEU A 443 30.95 -23.33 53.36
N SER A 444 31.82 -23.68 52.42
CA SER A 444 32.74 -24.81 52.60
C SER A 444 33.68 -24.57 53.79
N TYR A 445 34.22 -23.37 53.93
CA TYR A 445 35.03 -22.97 55.09
C TYR A 445 34.26 -23.10 56.42
N LEU A 446 33.01 -22.61 56.47
CA LEU A 446 32.18 -22.72 57.68
C LEU A 446 31.84 -24.17 58.05
N ILE A 447 31.61 -25.03 57.05
CA ILE A 447 31.38 -26.46 57.26
C ILE A 447 32.65 -27.13 57.83
N VAL A 448 33.82 -26.82 57.28
CA VAL A 448 35.10 -27.33 57.79
C VAL A 448 35.32 -26.91 59.24
N LEU A 449 35.12 -25.62 59.56
CA LEU A 449 35.18 -25.13 60.94
C LEU A 449 34.18 -25.83 61.85
N TYR A 450 32.95 -26.06 61.38
CA TYR A 450 31.92 -26.73 62.17
C TYR A 450 32.31 -28.18 62.50
N ILE A 451 32.94 -28.90 61.57
CA ILE A 451 33.40 -30.27 61.76
C ILE A 451 34.60 -30.31 62.71
N TRP A 452 35.60 -29.44 62.51
CA TRP A 452 36.81 -29.42 63.33
C TRP A 452 36.57 -28.98 64.77
N TYR A 453 35.65 -28.05 64.99
CA TYR A 453 35.34 -27.54 66.32
C TYR A 453 34.07 -28.17 66.91
N ARG A 454 33.74 -29.42 66.56
CA ARG A 454 32.64 -30.15 67.20
C ARG A 454 32.95 -30.31 68.70
N PRO A 455 32.13 -29.73 69.60
CA PRO A 455 32.22 -30.08 71.01
C PRO A 455 31.79 -31.54 71.15
N GLU A 456 32.63 -32.32 71.81
CA GLU A 456 32.39 -33.72 72.15
C GLU A 456 31.02 -33.84 72.83
N GLU A 457 30.11 -34.61 72.23
CA GLU A 457 28.76 -34.74 72.76
C GLU A 457 28.84 -35.39 74.15
N ALA A 458 28.26 -34.74 75.16
CA ALA A 458 28.15 -35.28 76.51
C ALA A 458 27.64 -36.73 76.47
N SER A 459 28.42 -37.63 77.09
CA SER A 459 28.21 -39.07 77.12
C SER A 459 26.75 -39.41 77.45
N PRO A 460 26.16 -40.46 76.85
CA PRO A 460 24.82 -40.94 77.20
C PRO A 460 24.58 -41.09 78.71
N LEU A 461 25.66 -41.35 79.46
CA LEU A 461 25.68 -41.56 80.90
C LEU A 461 25.55 -40.26 81.72
N GLU A 462 26.17 -39.17 81.25
CA GLU A 462 26.06 -37.85 81.88
C GLU A 462 24.64 -37.28 81.73
N LYS A 463 23.98 -37.63 80.62
CA LYS A 463 22.54 -37.37 80.40
C LYS A 463 21.65 -38.15 81.36
N GLU A 464 22.05 -39.35 81.80
CA GLU A 464 21.28 -40.18 82.74
C GLU A 464 21.40 -39.68 84.18
N ILE A 465 22.59 -39.26 84.61
CA ILE A 465 22.83 -38.61 85.92
C ILE A 465 22.06 -37.28 86.02
N LEU A 466 22.08 -36.45 84.97
CA LEU A 466 21.28 -35.23 84.90
C LEU A 466 19.78 -35.52 84.93
N ARG A 467 19.33 -36.65 84.37
CA ARG A 467 17.91 -37.05 84.38
C ARG A 467 17.47 -37.52 85.76
N ALA A 468 18.30 -38.29 86.46
CA ALA A 468 18.04 -38.77 87.82
C ALA A 468 18.07 -37.62 88.84
N SER A 469 19.08 -36.75 88.77
CA SER A 469 19.17 -35.53 89.58
C SER A 469 17.98 -34.59 89.34
N LYS A 470 17.54 -34.43 88.08
CA LYS A 470 16.37 -33.60 87.76
C LYS A 470 15.03 -34.23 88.19
N LYS A 471 14.91 -35.56 88.18
CA LYS A 471 13.68 -36.28 88.56
C LYS A 471 13.44 -36.24 90.08
N HIS A 472 14.50 -36.29 90.88
CA HIS A 472 14.43 -36.40 92.35
C HIS A 472 15.06 -35.20 93.07
N LYS A 473 15.10 -34.05 92.39
CA LYS A 473 15.79 -32.82 92.84
C LYS A 473 15.36 -32.37 94.24
N ASP A 474 14.12 -32.65 94.62
CA ASP A 474 13.53 -32.16 95.86
C ASP A 474 13.87 -33.06 97.08
N VAL A 475 14.43 -34.25 96.85
CA VAL A 475 14.71 -35.26 97.89
C VAL A 475 16.21 -35.53 98.07
N ILE A 476 17.02 -35.25 97.05
CA ILE A 476 18.47 -35.46 97.07
C ILE A 476 19.18 -34.20 97.57
N VAL A 477 20.00 -34.35 98.60
CA VAL A 477 20.83 -33.28 99.17
C VAL A 477 22.30 -33.62 98.97
N ASP A 478 23.02 -32.76 98.26
CA ASP A 478 24.47 -32.91 98.07
C ASP A 478 25.21 -32.55 99.37
N VAL A 479 26.08 -33.46 99.82
CA VAL A 479 26.88 -33.29 101.04
C VAL A 479 28.36 -33.43 100.70
N LYS A 480 29.21 -32.62 101.34
CA LYS A 480 30.66 -32.63 101.11
C LYS A 480 31.35 -33.89 101.63
N GLU A 481 30.88 -34.46 102.74
CA GLU A 481 31.42 -35.67 103.35
C GLU A 481 30.24 -36.49 103.92
N LEU A 482 30.20 -37.78 103.62
CA LEU A 482 29.16 -38.67 104.12
C LEU A 482 29.46 -39.01 105.60
N PRO A 483 28.46 -39.05 106.50
CA PRO A 483 28.70 -39.41 107.89
C PRO A 483 29.37 -40.79 107.95
N THR A 484 30.36 -41.01 108.80
CA THR A 484 31.01 -42.33 109.00
C THR A 484 30.17 -43.15 109.98
N SER A 485 29.92 -44.43 109.69
CA SER A 485 29.13 -45.30 110.58
C SER A 485 30.02 -45.81 111.72
N ASP A 486 29.61 -45.57 112.96
CA ASP A 486 30.27 -46.15 114.13
C ASP A 486 30.26 -47.70 114.02
N ALA A 487 31.33 -48.36 114.49
CA ALA A 487 31.71 -49.75 114.22
C ALA A 487 30.73 -50.86 114.73
N SER A 488 29.45 -50.57 114.90
CA SER A 488 28.39 -51.54 115.24
C SER A 488 27.05 -51.29 114.52
N GLY A 489 27.02 -50.47 113.46
CA GLY A 489 25.84 -50.26 112.60
C GLY A 489 25.73 -51.25 111.43
N SER A 490 24.50 -51.53 110.97
CA SER A 490 24.22 -52.43 109.83
C SER A 490 24.08 -51.61 108.53
N ILE A 491 24.79 -52.00 107.48
CA ILE A 491 24.71 -51.37 106.16
C ILE A 491 23.87 -52.25 105.23
N ILE A 492 22.80 -51.68 104.67
CA ILE A 492 21.92 -52.36 103.70
C ILE A 492 22.15 -51.73 102.32
N GLN A 493 22.66 -52.52 101.37
CA GLN A 493 22.89 -52.08 100.01
C GLN A 493 21.63 -52.29 99.15
N LEU A 494 21.16 -51.22 98.51
CA LEU A 494 20.02 -51.24 97.60
C LEU A 494 20.48 -51.34 96.15
N SER A 495 19.66 -51.94 95.29
CA SER A 495 19.99 -52.18 93.87
C SER A 495 19.56 -51.06 92.92
N SER A 496 18.87 -50.02 93.43
CA SER A 496 18.34 -48.92 92.61
C SER A 496 18.21 -47.63 93.42
N LEU A 497 18.50 -46.49 92.78
CA LEU A 497 18.28 -45.17 93.34
C LEU A 497 16.79 -44.91 93.64
N ASP A 498 15.87 -45.40 92.81
CA ASP A 498 14.41 -45.25 93.05
C ASP A 498 13.97 -46.00 94.32
N GLN A 499 14.58 -47.14 94.64
CA GLN A 499 14.33 -47.85 95.90
C GLN A 499 14.89 -47.09 97.11
N LEU A 500 16.06 -46.47 96.95
CA LEU A 500 16.64 -45.62 97.99
C LEU A 500 15.76 -44.40 98.26
N VAL A 501 15.28 -43.73 97.22
CA VAL A 501 14.36 -42.58 97.34
C VAL A 501 13.05 -42.99 98.02
N LYS A 502 12.47 -44.14 97.65
CA LYS A 502 11.25 -44.63 98.30
C LYS A 502 11.46 -44.95 99.79
N THR A 503 12.60 -45.54 100.12
CA THR A 503 12.99 -45.81 101.51
C THR A 503 13.19 -44.49 102.28
N ALA A 504 13.75 -43.48 101.63
CA ALA A 504 13.91 -42.14 102.18
C ALA A 504 12.55 -41.48 102.49
N ASP A 505 11.60 -41.62 101.57
CA ASP A 505 10.23 -41.10 101.70
C ASP A 505 9.46 -41.80 102.83
N ASP A 506 9.51 -43.14 102.88
CA ASP A 506 8.89 -43.94 103.95
C ASP A 506 9.48 -43.60 105.35
N LEU A 507 10.76 -43.23 105.40
CA LEU A 507 11.45 -42.82 106.62
C LEU A 507 11.37 -41.31 106.91
N LEU A 508 10.77 -40.53 106.01
CA LEU A 508 10.74 -39.05 106.04
C LEU A 508 12.13 -38.43 106.23
N LYS A 509 13.15 -38.97 105.55
CA LYS A 509 14.54 -38.51 105.60
C LYS A 509 15.08 -38.18 104.21
N PRO A 510 15.98 -37.18 104.06
CA PRO A 510 16.57 -36.85 102.77
C PRO A 510 17.57 -37.92 102.31
N VAL A 511 17.74 -38.04 100.99
CA VAL A 511 18.81 -38.85 100.39
C VAL A 511 20.06 -37.99 100.31
N LEU A 512 21.11 -38.38 101.03
CA LEU A 512 22.40 -37.69 100.97
C LEU A 512 23.20 -38.22 99.78
N HIS A 513 23.75 -37.33 98.98
CA HIS A 513 24.61 -37.66 97.86
C HIS A 513 26.02 -37.14 98.11
N GLY A 514 27.01 -38.03 97.97
CA GLY A 514 28.44 -37.72 98.09
C GLY A 514 29.22 -38.31 96.93
N ILE A 515 30.28 -37.61 96.51
CA ILE A 515 31.17 -38.05 95.44
C ILE A 515 32.54 -38.28 96.06
N GLU A 516 33.00 -39.52 96.01
CA GLU A 516 34.33 -39.90 96.49
C GLU A 516 35.04 -40.68 95.37
N SER A 517 36.18 -40.17 94.91
CA SER A 517 37.00 -40.81 93.86
C SER A 517 36.24 -41.17 92.56
N GLY A 518 35.24 -40.36 92.17
CA GLY A 518 34.43 -40.58 90.97
C GLY A 518 33.28 -41.59 91.11
N ILE A 519 33.11 -42.16 92.31
CA ILE A 519 31.99 -43.03 92.66
C ILE A 519 30.91 -42.17 93.32
N HIS A 520 29.71 -42.18 92.73
CA HIS A 520 28.57 -41.46 93.29
C HIS A 520 27.86 -42.36 94.31
N THR A 521 27.91 -41.97 95.58
CA THR A 521 27.26 -42.71 96.66
C THR A 521 26.05 -41.94 97.16
N TYR A 522 24.90 -42.61 97.16
CA TYR A 522 23.65 -42.10 97.71
C TYR A 522 23.31 -42.88 98.98
N CYS A 523 22.96 -42.21 100.08
CA CYS A 523 22.58 -42.91 101.31
C CYS A 523 21.48 -42.23 102.11
N VAL A 524 20.75 -43.03 102.88
CA VAL A 524 19.77 -42.59 103.89
C VAL A 524 20.15 -43.23 105.22
N VAL A 525 20.18 -42.44 106.29
CA VAL A 525 20.63 -42.89 107.62
C VAL A 525 19.47 -42.96 108.58
N ASP A 526 19.19 -44.15 109.11
CA ASP A 526 18.15 -44.39 110.11
C ASP A 526 18.67 -45.06 111.38
N GLY A 527 18.95 -44.24 112.39
CA GLY A 527 19.53 -44.70 113.65
C GLY A 527 20.87 -45.37 113.41
N SER A 528 20.95 -46.68 113.64
CA SER A 528 22.14 -47.51 113.44
C SER A 528 22.17 -48.24 112.08
N VAL A 529 21.19 -47.99 111.20
CA VAL A 529 21.09 -48.61 109.86
C VAL A 529 21.36 -47.58 108.77
N ARG A 530 22.23 -47.93 107.81
CA ARG A 530 22.50 -47.11 106.62
C ARG A 530 22.03 -47.83 105.37
N TYR A 531 21.08 -47.23 104.67
CA TYR A 531 20.70 -47.66 103.32
C TYR A 531 21.60 -46.96 102.32
N GLN A 532 22.28 -47.71 101.46
CA GLN A 532 23.21 -47.13 100.48
C GLN A 532 22.97 -47.67 99.07
N TYR A 533 23.06 -46.78 98.09
CA TYR A 533 23.15 -47.10 96.67
C TYR A 533 24.46 -46.50 96.15
N VAL A 534 25.38 -47.38 95.75
CA VAL A 534 26.68 -46.99 95.21
C VAL A 534 26.61 -47.13 93.70
N CYS A 535 26.81 -46.03 93.00
CA CYS A 535 26.99 -46.02 91.56
C CYS A 535 28.50 -45.95 91.31
N ASP A 536 29.12 -47.13 91.19
CA ASP A 536 30.52 -47.26 90.82
C ASP A 536 30.67 -47.08 89.31
N PHE A 537 31.57 -46.18 88.92
CA PHE A 537 31.85 -45.83 87.53
C PHE A 537 33.18 -46.43 87.04
N SER A 538 33.70 -47.46 87.71
CA SER A 538 34.86 -48.21 87.23
C SER A 538 34.47 -49.37 86.30
N VAL A 539 34.36 -49.07 85.00
CA VAL A 539 34.62 -50.02 83.90
C VAL A 539 35.52 -49.35 82.89
#